data_AF-A0A2E6TTH6-F1
#
_entry.id   AF-A0A2E6TTH6-F1
#
_cell.length_a   1.000
_cell.length_b   1.000
_cell.length_c   1.000
_cell.angle_alpha   90.00
_cell.angle_beta   90.00
_cell.angle_gamma   90.00
#
_symmetry.space_group_name_H-M   'P 1'
#
loop_
_entity.id
_entity.type
_entity.pdbx_description
1 polymer ?
#
loop_
_entity_poly.entity_id
_entity_poly.type
_entity_poly.pdbx_seq_one_letter_code
_entity_poly.pdbx_strand_id
1 'polypeptide(L)' 'MTEQELEQAKHWAEAWEKAGPELERIRRKEIRETDTFEALKAFLGPIDFSKEPFAPRPDSGLLEQQDHFAKARK' A
#
# COMPACT_ATOMS: atom_id res chain seq x y z
N MET A 1 -1.98 25.82 26.84
CA MET A 1 -1.89 24.37 26.98
C MET A 1 -1.98 24.06 28.46
N THR A 2 -3.06 23.41 28.88
CA THR A 2 -3.31 23.04 30.28
C THR A 2 -2.53 21.79 30.65
N GLU A 3 -2.37 21.52 31.93
CA GLU A 3 -1.70 20.31 32.43
C GLU A 3 -2.45 19.03 32.01
N GLN A 4 -3.78 19.08 31.96
CA GLN A 4 -4.62 17.99 31.47
C GLN A 4 -4.41 17.73 29.97
N GLU A 5 -4.31 18.77 29.15
CA GLU A 5 -4.00 18.64 27.72
C GLU A 5 -2.61 18.02 27.52
N LEU A 6 -1.64 18.39 28.36
CA LEU A 6 -0.29 17.85 28.30
C LEU A 6 -0.26 16.35 28.62
N GLU A 7 -0.99 15.94 29.65
CA GLU A 7 -1.06 14.54 30.06
C GLU A 7 -1.79 13.68 29.03
N GLN A 8 -2.87 14.21 28.46
CA GLN A 8 -3.58 13.55 27.36
C GLN A 8 -2.67 13.38 26.12
N ALA A 9 -1.83 14.38 25.81
CA ALA A 9 -0.89 14.28 24.70
C ALA A 9 0.16 13.19 24.94
N LYS A 10 0.71 13.08 26.16
CA LYS A 10 1.65 12.00 26.51
C LYS A 10 0.99 10.63 26.39
N HIS A 11 -0.23 10.49 26.89
CA HIS A 11 -0.97 9.23 26.81
C HIS A 11 -1.12 8.76 25.35
N TRP A 12 -1.48 9.67 24.44
CA TRP A 12 -1.57 9.35 23.02
C TRP A 12 -0.21 9.06 22.39
N ALA A 13 0.85 9.78 22.76
CA ALA A 13 2.19 9.52 22.27
C ALA A 13 2.65 8.09 22.64
N GLU A 14 2.45 7.68 23.89
CA GLU A 14 2.77 6.32 24.34
C GLU A 14 1.91 5.25 23.66
N ALA A 15 0.63 5.54 23.42
CA ALA A 15 -0.26 4.64 22.69
C ALA A 15 0.23 4.44 21.25
N TRP A 16 0.63 5.51 20.57
CA TRP A 16 1.17 5.46 19.20
C TRP A 16 2.54 4.76 19.14
N GLU A 17 3.40 4.96 20.13
CA GLU A 17 4.69 4.26 20.22
C GLU A 17 4.50 2.74 20.26
N LYS A 18 3.50 2.27 21.02
CA LYS A 18 3.17 0.85 21.14
C LYS A 18 2.43 0.30 19.91
N ALA A 19 1.45 1.05 19.39
CA ALA A 19 0.61 0.60 18.28
C ALA A 19 1.33 0.69 16.92
N GLY A 20 2.22 1.66 16.75
CA GLY A 20 2.88 1.95 15.47
C GLY A 20 3.54 0.74 14.81
N PRO A 21 4.40 -0.02 15.50
CA PRO A 21 5.04 -1.22 14.95
C PRO A 21 4.03 -2.28 14.48
N GLU A 22 2.96 -2.48 15.24
CA GLU A 22 1.94 -3.47 14.92
C GLU A 22 1.06 -3.02 13.73
N LEU A 23 0.72 -1.74 13.68
CA LEU A 23 0.01 -1.15 12.53
C LEU A 23 0.85 -1.24 11.25
N GLU A 24 2.16 -1.02 11.32
CA GLU A 24 3.04 -1.19 10.15
C GLU A 24 3.15 -2.66 9.73
N ARG A 25 3.17 -3.60 10.69
CA ARG A 25 3.12 -5.04 10.40
C ARG A 25 1.83 -5.42 9.68
N ILE A 26 0.68 -4.95 10.19
CA ILE A 26 -0.64 -5.16 9.58
C ILE A 26 -0.68 -4.55 8.18
N ARG A 27 -0.28 -3.28 8.03
CA ARG A 27 -0.22 -2.58 6.74
C ARG A 27 0.61 -3.35 5.71
N ARG A 28 1.80 -3.85 6.07
CA ARG A 28 2.64 -4.65 5.16
C ARG A 28 2.01 -5.99 4.78
N LYS A 29 1.25 -6.59 5.69
CA LYS A 29 0.51 -7.83 5.41
C LYS A 29 -0.62 -7.54 4.43
N GLU A 30 -1.45 -6.55 4.74
CA GLU A 30 -2.58 -6.15 3.91
C GLU A 30 -2.15 -5.73 2.51
N ILE A 31 -1.11 -4.90 2.36
CA ILE A 31 -0.59 -4.52 1.03
C ILE A 31 -0.16 -5.75 0.21
N ARG A 32 0.44 -6.77 0.84
CA ARG A 32 0.89 -7.98 0.14
C ARG A 32 -0.25 -8.92 -0.22
N GLU A 33 -1.30 -8.94 0.59
CA GLU A 33 -2.48 -9.78 0.40
C GLU A 33 -3.58 -9.09 -0.43
N THR A 34 -3.47 -7.78 -0.67
CA THR A 34 -4.45 -6.99 -1.42
C THR A 34 -4.47 -7.42 -2.89
N ASP A 35 -5.66 -7.80 -3.36
CA ASP A 35 -5.92 -7.85 -4.80
C ASP A 35 -5.98 -6.43 -5.35
N THR A 36 -4.91 -6.06 -6.08
CA THR A 36 -4.77 -4.71 -6.64
C THR A 36 -5.86 -4.41 -7.65
N PHE A 37 -6.37 -5.40 -8.39
CA PHE A 37 -7.43 -5.18 -9.38
C PHE A 37 -8.76 -4.86 -8.71
N GLU A 38 -9.12 -5.58 -7.65
CA GLU A 38 -10.35 -5.30 -6.90
C GLU A 38 -10.28 -3.96 -6.17
N ALA A 39 -9.12 -3.62 -5.60
CA ALA A 39 -8.91 -2.30 -4.99
C ALA A 39 -9.08 -1.17 -6.03
N LEU A 40 -8.48 -1.31 -7.21
CA LEU A 40 -8.60 -0.31 -8.28
C LEU A 40 -10.05 -0.17 -8.78
N LYS A 41 -10.80 -1.27 -8.91
CA LYS A 41 -12.23 -1.21 -9.27
C LYS A 41 -13.05 -0.40 -8.26
N ALA A 42 -12.76 -0.54 -6.96
CA ALA A 42 -13.46 0.22 -5.93
C ALA A 42 -13.18 1.73 -6.01
N PHE A 43 -11.96 2.13 -6.37
CA PHE A 43 -11.58 3.55 -6.48
C PHE A 43 -11.99 4.20 -7.80
N LEU A 44 -11.91 3.46 -8.91
CA LEU A 44 -12.03 4.02 -10.25
C LEU A 44 -13.40 3.75 -10.90
N GLY A 45 -14.26 2.98 -10.24
CA GLY A 45 -15.51 2.49 -10.82
C GLY A 45 -15.27 1.35 -11.81
N PRO A 46 -16.28 0.97 -12.62
CA PRO A 46 -16.16 -0.13 -13.57
C PRO A 46 -15.18 0.21 -14.70
N ILE A 47 -13.91 -0.15 -14.53
CA ILE A 47 -12.87 -0.08 -15.56
C ILE A 47 -12.71 -1.43 -16.25
N ASP A 48 -12.65 -1.38 -17.59
CA ASP A 48 -12.34 -2.52 -18.44
C ASP A 48 -10.83 -2.55 -18.74
N PHE A 49 -10.08 -3.36 -17.97
CA PHE A 49 -8.63 -3.55 -18.13
C PHE A 49 -8.24 -4.29 -19.41
N SER A 50 -9.19 -4.72 -20.24
CA SER A 50 -8.92 -5.29 -21.56
C SER A 50 -8.83 -4.24 -22.67
N LYS A 51 -9.20 -2.99 -22.38
CA LYS A 51 -9.22 -1.89 -23.36
C LYS A 51 -8.17 -0.84 -23.07
N GLU A 52 -7.66 -0.23 -24.15
CA GLU A 52 -6.77 0.93 -24.07
C GLU A 52 -7.45 2.08 -23.29
N PRO A 53 -6.70 2.85 -22.47
CA PRO A 53 -5.25 2.80 -22.28
C PRO A 53 -4.77 1.79 -21.21
N PHE A 54 -5.66 1.00 -20.61
CA PHE A 54 -5.35 0.14 -19.46
C PHE A 54 -4.92 -1.28 -19.85
N ALA A 55 -5.18 -1.67 -21.09
CA ALA A 55 -4.78 -2.97 -21.63
C ALA A 55 -3.26 -3.18 -21.53
N PRO A 56 -2.80 -4.34 -21.01
CA PRO A 56 -1.39 -4.68 -21.02
C PRO A 56 -0.87 -4.71 -22.46
N ARG A 57 0.14 -3.89 -22.74
CA ARG A 57 0.76 -3.85 -24.05
C ARG A 57 1.84 -4.92 -24.16
N PRO A 58 1.78 -5.81 -25.16
CA PRO A 58 2.76 -6.88 -25.32
C PRO A 58 4.18 -6.35 -25.63
N ASP A 59 4.30 -5.11 -26.08
CA ASP A 59 5.54 -4.41 -26.41
C ASP A 59 5.94 -3.34 -25.37
N SER A 60 5.27 -3.28 -24.23
CA SER A 60 5.60 -2.31 -23.17
C SER A 60 6.96 -2.52 -22.51
N GLY A 61 7.57 -3.70 -22.66
CA GLY A 61 8.81 -4.07 -21.97
C GLY A 61 8.62 -4.36 -20.46
N LEU A 62 7.37 -4.37 -19.98
CA LEU A 62 7.07 -4.47 -18.54
C LEU A 62 7.41 -5.85 -17.96
N LEU A 63 7.28 -6.92 -18.75
CA LEU A 63 7.62 -8.28 -18.32
C LEU A 63 9.13 -8.45 -18.20
N GLU A 64 9.87 -7.95 -19.19
CA GLU A 64 11.32 -7.92 -19.23
C GLU A 64 11.89 -7.10 -18.07
N GLN A 65 11.31 -5.92 -17.80
CA GLN A 65 11.70 -5.09 -16.68
C GLN A 65 11.51 -5.80 -15.33
N GLN A 66 10.37 -6.47 -15.13
CA GLN A 66 10.11 -7.24 -13.90
C GLN A 66 11.10 -8.39 -13.71
N ASP A 67 11.40 -9.13 -14.79
CA ASP A 67 12.39 -10.20 -14.77
C ASP A 67 13.80 -9.68 -14.43
N HIS A 68 14.22 -8.56 -15.03
CA HIS A 68 15.49 -7.91 -14.70
C HIS A 68 15.57 -7.45 -13.24
N PHE A 69 14.51 -6.84 -12.70
CA PHE A 69 14.48 -6.43 -11.30
C PHE A 69 14.48 -7.62 -10.33
N ALA A 70 13.80 -8.72 -10.68
CA ALA A 70 13.85 -9.94 -9.89
C ALA A 70 15.27 -10.54 -9.85
N LYS A 71 15.98 -10.54 -10.98
CA LYS A 71 17.39 -10.97 -11.08
C LYS A 71 18.33 -10.09 -10.27
N ALA A 72 18.14 -8.77 -10.29
CA ALA A 72 18.97 -7.79 -9.59
C ALA A 72 18.72 -7.71 -8.08
N ARG A 73 17.68 -8.38 -7.56
CA ARG A 73 17.34 -8.40 -6.12
C ARG A 73 18.17 -9.40 -5.30
N LYS A 74 19.07 -10.15 -5.95
CA LYS A 74 20.06 -11.03 -5.32
C LYS A 74 21.28 -10.24 -4.89
#